data_AF-A0A8H7QX36-F1
#
_entry.id   AF-A0A8H7QX36-F1
#
_cell.length_a   1.000
_cell.length_b   1.000
_cell.length_c   1.000
_cell.angle_alpha   90.00
_cell.angle_beta   90.00
_cell.angle_gamma   90.00
#
_symmetry.space_group_name_H-M   'P 1'
#
loop_
_entity.id
_entity.type
_entity.pdbx_description
1 polymer ?
#
loop_
_entity_poly.entity_id
_entity_poly.type
_entity_poly.pdbx_seq_one_letter_code
_entity_poly.pdbx_strand_id
1 'polypeptide(L)'
;MAEIIDHLLLYKNGQESSTQLEKELEGSIKKTLSDHEYRTELGAKPEFWRYFNAALEVSLKDTNEACLINLIKLARNVVAGDLRNQNLAIQHGALYKIEDLLAEKMTSETDNNMILQVGTQAICNIITNNQIAIDFIWKIWMSNERRGSIWSLILSKSNENIIMSALVLIINCIRGNEIRCGLLVTSKIGKDIIAAILGDIERLHGSEESKNFELGYTIFSELISFGYFKELYTNIDDFSKNILISDHQTILLKLLDSKIHAHKESFPEFIGHKELEFLIDQFQVIAKETIVIILAVKGSNPEEKSNLEVEKVTNVYTGVILLLQMLNQLFVLDENHQRGIKQLLVGVDALSLVTDILGHLESMKLPPAQVENPLAGFNFLKRECVRLMGTLCHKDRLMQDKIRELGGIPLILCQFKIDDSNPYLREYATLALRNVMEGNTENQKLIEELQPQEILQTDELKEMGLSTELMQDGKVRIKKI
;
A
#
# COMPACT_ATOMS: atom_id res chain seq x y z
N MET A 1 10.70 35.93 40.01
CA MET A 1 9.76 34.98 39.40
C MET A 1 10.49 33.65 39.43
N ALA A 2 9.96 32.64 40.13
CA ALA A 2 10.64 31.37 40.29
C ALA A 2 10.77 30.68 38.93
N GLU A 3 11.87 29.97 38.69
CA GLU A 3 12.00 29.20 37.43
C GLU A 3 11.03 28.02 37.49
N ILE A 4 10.55 27.52 36.34
CA ILE A 4 9.66 26.36 36.28
C ILE A 4 10.21 25.12 37.04
N ILE A 5 11.54 25.01 37.14
CA ILE A 5 12.24 23.98 37.92
C ILE A 5 11.86 24.05 39.41
N ASP A 6 11.71 25.25 39.97
CA ASP A 6 11.32 25.45 41.37
C ASP A 6 9.88 24.95 41.59
N HIS A 7 8.97 25.26 40.66
CA HIS A 7 7.58 24.78 40.71
C HIS A 7 7.48 23.24 40.60
N LEU A 8 8.29 22.62 39.73
CA LEU A 8 8.39 21.15 39.67
C LEU A 8 8.88 20.56 41.01
N LEU A 9 9.85 21.22 41.66
CA LEU A 9 10.37 20.82 42.97
C LEU A 9 9.30 20.97 44.08
N LEU A 10 8.56 22.08 44.10
CA LEU A 10 7.50 22.31 45.07
C LEU A 10 6.35 21.31 44.90
N TYR A 11 5.92 21.07 43.65
CA TYR A 11 4.87 20.09 43.35
C TYR A 11 5.26 18.68 43.77
N LYS A 12 6.47 18.21 43.44
CA LYS A 12 6.89 16.85 43.86
C LYS A 12 6.99 16.70 45.37
N ASN A 13 7.21 17.78 46.11
CA ASN A 13 7.27 17.79 47.57
C ASN A 13 5.89 17.95 48.22
N GLY A 14 4.81 18.06 47.44
CA GLY A 14 3.45 18.30 47.94
C GLY A 14 3.22 19.71 48.48
N GLN A 15 4.09 20.66 48.12
CA GLN A 15 4.03 22.06 48.56
C GLN A 15 3.23 22.95 47.60
N GLU A 16 2.97 22.43 46.39
CA GLU A 16 2.19 23.08 45.35
C GLU A 16 1.17 22.07 44.80
N SER A 17 -0.05 22.55 44.49
CA SER A 17 -1.10 21.73 43.88
C SER A 17 -0.90 21.58 42.37
N SER A 18 -1.52 20.56 41.75
CA SER A 18 -1.45 20.38 40.29
C SER A 18 -2.01 21.55 39.51
N THR A 19 -3.06 22.21 40.00
CA THR A 19 -3.63 23.41 39.37
C THR A 19 -2.67 24.61 39.39
N GLN A 20 -1.87 24.75 40.45
CA GLN A 20 -0.85 25.79 40.52
C GLN A 20 0.29 25.51 39.54
N LEU A 21 0.81 24.27 39.54
CA LEU A 21 1.85 23.86 38.61
C LEU A 21 1.39 23.98 37.15
N GLU A 22 0.15 23.58 36.84
CA GLU A 22 -0.43 23.67 35.50
C GLU A 22 -0.35 25.09 34.93
N LYS A 23 -0.70 26.11 35.73
CA LYS A 23 -0.65 27.51 35.32
C LYS A 23 0.77 27.97 34.95
N GLU A 24 1.76 27.54 35.72
CA GLU A 24 3.16 27.88 35.48
C GLU A 24 3.73 27.09 34.28
N LEU A 25 3.27 25.85 34.08
CA LEU A 25 3.57 25.06 32.89
C LEU A 25 3.03 25.73 31.62
N GLU A 26 1.79 26.25 31.63
CA GLU A 26 1.23 26.98 30.48
C GLU A 26 2.06 28.20 30.10
N GLY A 27 2.51 28.98 31.09
CA GLY A 27 3.40 30.12 30.88
C GLY A 27 4.72 29.70 30.26
N SER A 28 5.32 28.62 30.79
CA SER A 28 6.59 28.07 30.31
C SER A 28 6.48 27.53 28.88
N ILE A 29 5.41 26.78 28.57
CA ILE A 29 5.13 26.26 27.23
C ILE A 29 5.02 27.42 26.23
N LYS A 30 4.24 28.47 26.54
CA LYS A 30 4.12 29.65 25.67
C LYS A 30 5.49 30.29 25.43
N LYS A 31 6.31 30.42 26.48
CA LYS A 31 7.66 30.97 26.37
C LYS A 31 8.55 30.13 25.44
N THR A 32 8.49 28.79 25.52
CA THR A 32 9.29 27.92 24.61
C THR A 32 8.95 28.05 23.13
N LEU A 33 7.80 28.64 22.77
CA LEU A 33 7.42 28.87 21.38
C LEU A 33 8.09 30.13 20.78
N SER A 34 8.36 31.14 21.61
CA SER A 34 8.92 32.43 21.17
C SER A 34 10.40 32.61 21.53
N ASP A 35 10.89 31.90 22.54
CA ASP A 35 12.22 32.07 23.12
C ASP A 35 13.06 30.78 22.97
N HIS A 36 13.92 30.77 21.96
CA HIS A 36 14.77 29.63 21.64
C HIS A 36 15.87 29.38 22.69
N GLU A 37 16.42 30.44 23.27
CA GLU A 37 17.45 30.37 24.31
C GLU A 37 16.85 29.75 25.57
N TYR A 38 15.70 30.25 26.04
CA TYR A 38 15.00 29.65 27.18
C TYR A 38 14.69 28.17 26.96
N ARG A 39 14.22 27.79 25.76
CA ARG A 39 13.88 26.40 25.43
C ARG A 39 15.11 25.48 25.50
N THR A 40 16.23 25.92 24.93
CA THR A 40 17.47 25.13 24.88
C THR A 40 18.14 25.06 26.25
N GLU A 41 18.23 26.18 26.97
CA GLU A 41 18.82 26.24 28.31
C GLU A 41 18.04 25.45 29.36
N LEU A 42 16.70 25.48 29.32
CA LEU A 42 15.87 24.76 30.28
C LEU A 42 16.10 23.24 30.19
N GLY A 43 16.09 22.68 28.98
CA GLY A 43 16.35 21.26 28.76
C GLY A 43 17.82 20.86 29.00
N ALA A 44 18.74 21.82 29.03
CA ALA A 44 20.16 21.58 29.28
C ALA A 44 20.50 21.41 30.78
N LYS A 45 19.54 21.67 31.67
CA LYS A 45 19.66 21.53 33.14
C LYS A 45 19.27 20.11 33.59
N PRO A 46 20.19 19.30 34.17
CA PRO A 46 19.87 17.97 34.71
C PRO A 46 18.74 17.98 35.75
N GLU A 47 18.64 19.06 36.53
CA GLU A 47 17.61 19.25 37.55
C GLU A 47 16.20 19.25 36.95
N PHE A 48 16.04 19.86 35.77
CA PHE A 48 14.77 19.86 35.06
C PHE A 48 14.29 18.44 34.80
N TRP A 49 15.13 17.56 34.27
CA TRP A 49 14.76 16.17 33.98
C TRP A 49 14.50 15.34 35.23
N ARG A 50 15.28 15.54 36.29
CA ARG A 50 15.07 14.88 37.58
C ARG A 50 13.71 15.26 38.19
N TYR A 51 13.37 16.54 38.17
CA TYR A 51 12.11 17.02 38.74
C TYR A 51 10.92 16.77 37.82
N PHE A 52 11.11 16.79 36.50
CA PHE A 52 10.11 16.33 35.52
C PHE A 52 9.69 14.88 35.82
N ASN A 53 10.65 13.96 35.97
CA ASN A 53 10.33 12.56 36.25
C ASN A 53 9.61 12.36 37.58
N ALA A 54 10.03 13.09 38.62
CA ALA A 54 9.38 13.04 39.92
C ALA A 54 7.97 13.64 39.88
N ALA A 55 7.78 14.77 39.19
CA ALA A 55 6.48 15.39 39.00
C ALA A 55 5.55 14.49 38.19
N LEU A 56 6.05 13.83 37.13
CA LEU A 56 5.28 12.87 36.33
C LEU A 56 4.72 11.74 37.20
N GLU A 57 5.57 11.17 38.08
CA GLU A 57 5.18 10.09 38.98
C GLU A 57 4.15 10.52 40.03
N VAL A 58 4.21 11.77 40.49
CA VAL A 58 3.19 12.34 41.38
C VAL A 58 1.89 12.57 40.62
N SER A 59 1.97 13.12 39.39
CA SER A 59 0.80 13.39 38.55
C SER A 59 0.02 12.15 38.12
N LEU A 60 0.66 10.97 38.07
CA LEU A 60 -0.04 9.69 37.83
C LEU A 60 -1.10 9.36 38.89
N LYS A 61 -0.93 9.88 40.11
CA LYS A 61 -1.86 9.67 41.23
C LYS A 61 -2.86 10.82 41.39
N ASP A 62 -2.73 11.85 40.56
CA ASP A 62 -3.55 13.05 40.57
C ASP A 62 -4.69 12.92 39.55
N THR A 63 -5.82 13.57 39.82
CA THR A 63 -6.95 13.60 38.88
C THR A 63 -6.82 14.71 37.83
N ASN A 64 -5.86 15.64 37.99
CA ASN A 64 -5.65 16.72 37.04
C ASN A 64 -4.80 16.29 35.82
N GLU A 65 -5.47 15.77 34.79
CA GLU A 65 -4.84 15.37 33.53
C GLU A 65 -4.24 16.54 32.74
N ALA A 66 -4.75 17.77 32.89
CA ALA A 66 -4.25 18.93 32.18
C ALA A 66 -2.81 19.29 32.62
N CYS A 67 -2.53 19.18 33.92
CA CYS A 67 -1.18 19.31 34.47
C CYS A 67 -0.22 18.28 33.85
N LEU A 68 -0.63 17.00 33.82
CA LEU A 68 0.15 15.92 33.22
C LEU A 68 0.44 16.16 31.72
N ILE A 69 -0.59 16.57 30.96
CA ILE A 69 -0.46 16.90 29.53
C ILE A 69 0.53 18.06 29.33
N ASN A 70 0.44 19.12 30.14
CA ASN A 70 1.31 20.28 30.04
C ASN A 70 2.76 19.96 30.44
N LEU A 71 2.96 19.07 31.40
CA LEU A 71 4.28 18.57 31.78
C LEU A 71 4.97 17.89 30.59
N ILE A 72 4.26 16.99 29.90
CA ILE A 72 4.76 16.28 28.72
C ILE A 72 4.99 17.24 27.54
N LYS A 73 4.08 18.20 27.31
CA LYS A 73 4.26 19.24 26.27
C LYS A 73 5.51 20.07 26.49
N LEU A 74 5.81 20.43 27.74
CA LEU A 74 7.03 21.18 28.06
C LEU A 74 8.27 20.34 27.73
N ALA A 75 8.32 19.08 28.17
CA ALA A 75 9.40 18.15 27.83
C ALA A 75 9.58 17.99 26.31
N ARG A 76 8.49 17.78 25.56
CA ARG A 76 8.47 17.70 24.09
C ARG A 76 9.06 18.94 23.44
N ASN A 77 8.77 20.13 23.98
CA ASN A 77 9.24 21.39 23.41
C ASN A 77 10.74 21.60 23.67
N VAL A 78 11.24 21.32 24.89
CA VAL A 78 12.65 21.58 25.25
C VAL A 78 13.64 20.67 24.52
N VAL A 79 13.22 19.48 24.08
CA VAL A 79 14.06 18.57 23.28
C VAL A 79 13.96 18.82 21.77
N ALA A 80 13.04 19.66 21.32
CA ALA A 80 12.75 19.83 19.89
C ALA A 80 13.96 20.43 19.14
N GLY A 81 14.62 19.58 18.34
CA GLY A 81 15.76 19.95 17.51
C GLY A 81 17.07 20.19 18.28
N ASP A 82 17.18 19.75 19.53
CA ASP A 82 18.37 19.94 20.36
C ASP A 82 18.94 18.62 20.88
N LEU A 83 20.05 18.16 20.29
CA LEU A 83 20.70 16.88 20.62
C LEU A 83 21.15 16.77 22.09
N ARG A 84 21.57 17.88 22.70
CA ARG A 84 22.03 17.88 24.10
C ARG A 84 20.83 17.60 25.01
N ASN A 85 19.72 18.28 24.79
CA ASN A 85 18.50 18.13 25.59
C ASN A 85 17.88 16.74 25.40
N GLN A 86 17.87 16.24 24.16
CA GLN A 86 17.45 14.88 23.83
C GLN A 86 18.26 13.83 24.60
N ASN A 87 19.59 13.94 24.59
CA ASN A 87 20.47 13.01 25.31
C ASN A 87 20.26 13.08 26.82
N LEU A 88 20.10 14.28 27.40
CA LEU A 88 19.81 14.44 28.82
C LEU A 88 18.45 13.84 29.19
N ALA A 89 17.41 14.02 28.37
CA ALA A 89 16.10 13.40 28.58
C ALA A 89 16.21 11.88 28.65
N ILE A 90 16.97 11.27 27.74
CA ILE A 90 17.20 9.81 27.71
C ILE A 90 18.02 9.36 28.93
N GLN A 91 19.14 10.03 29.22
CA GLN A 91 20.04 9.69 30.33
C GLN A 91 19.35 9.74 31.69
N HIS A 92 18.45 10.71 31.90
CA HIS A 92 17.67 10.82 33.13
C HIS A 92 16.41 9.95 33.13
N GLY A 93 16.10 9.28 32.02
CA GLY A 93 15.02 8.30 31.91
C GLY A 93 13.64 8.87 31.60
N ALA A 94 13.55 10.12 31.14
CA ALA A 94 12.29 10.75 30.76
C ALA A 94 11.57 9.98 29.64
N LEU A 95 12.31 9.49 28.64
CA LEU A 95 11.74 8.66 27.57
C LEU A 95 11.07 7.39 28.11
N TYR A 96 11.74 6.67 29.01
CA TYR A 96 11.21 5.43 29.59
C TYR A 96 9.99 5.69 30.48
N LYS A 97 10.00 6.78 31.25
CA LYS A 97 8.85 7.19 32.07
C LYS A 97 7.63 7.58 31.23
N ILE A 98 7.84 8.22 30.07
CA ILE A 98 6.76 8.52 29.13
C ILE A 98 6.23 7.22 28.50
N GLU A 99 7.10 6.26 28.14
CA GLU A 99 6.66 4.95 27.64
C GLU A 99 5.81 4.19 28.67
N ASP A 100 6.24 4.14 29.93
CA ASP A 100 5.48 3.50 31.01
C ASP A 100 4.10 4.17 31.19
N LEU A 101 4.03 5.50 31.15
CA LEU A 101 2.78 6.25 31.17
C LEU A 101 1.88 5.89 29.99
N LEU A 102 2.42 5.84 28.77
CA LEU A 102 1.65 5.46 27.59
C LEU A 102 1.08 4.05 27.76
N ALA A 103 1.88 3.10 28.26
CA ALA A 103 1.44 1.72 28.47
C ALA A 103 0.29 1.64 29.49
N GLU A 104 0.39 2.38 30.60
CA GLU A 104 -0.66 2.48 31.60
C GLU A 104 -1.95 3.06 31.00
N LYS A 105 -1.84 4.21 30.32
CA LYS A 105 -3.00 4.90 29.73
C LYS A 105 -3.64 4.14 28.56
N MET A 106 -2.91 3.26 27.89
CA MET A 106 -3.46 2.37 26.86
C MET A 106 -4.42 1.32 27.43
N THR A 107 -4.22 0.90 28.68
CA THR A 107 -5.04 -0.11 29.37
C THR A 107 -6.16 0.49 30.23
N SER A 108 -6.20 1.81 30.40
CA SER A 108 -7.24 2.50 31.18
C SER A 108 -8.58 2.55 30.43
N GLU A 109 -9.68 2.49 31.17
CA GLU A 109 -11.05 2.66 30.66
C GLU A 109 -11.41 4.13 30.33
N THR A 110 -10.59 5.09 30.78
CA THR A 110 -10.81 6.53 30.53
C THR A 110 -10.35 6.97 29.13
N ASP A 111 -10.94 8.06 28.61
CA ASP A 111 -10.42 8.68 27.38
C ASP A 111 -9.06 9.36 27.66
N ASN A 112 -7.99 8.77 27.13
CA ASN A 112 -6.63 9.27 27.29
C ASN A 112 -6.03 9.76 25.96
N ASN A 113 -6.86 10.06 24.96
CA ASN A 113 -6.42 10.36 23.60
C ASN A 113 -5.37 11.48 23.54
N MET A 114 -5.58 12.56 24.28
CA MET A 114 -4.65 13.69 24.31
C MET A 114 -3.31 13.33 24.96
N ILE A 115 -3.32 12.55 26.06
CA ILE A 115 -2.09 12.10 26.74
C ILE A 115 -1.29 11.18 25.81
N LEU A 116 -1.97 10.22 25.16
CA LEU A 116 -1.35 9.30 24.20
C LEU A 116 -0.73 10.06 23.02
N GLN A 117 -1.44 11.06 22.49
CA GLN A 117 -0.93 11.92 21.43
C GLN A 117 0.31 12.70 21.86
N VAL A 118 0.24 13.46 22.96
CA VAL A 118 1.37 14.32 23.37
C VAL A 118 2.57 13.51 23.85
N GLY A 119 2.36 12.35 24.47
CA GLY A 119 3.42 11.43 24.87
C GLY A 119 4.13 10.81 23.68
N THR A 120 3.38 10.37 22.66
CA THR A 120 3.96 9.88 21.40
C THR A 120 4.78 10.97 20.70
N GLN A 121 4.26 12.21 20.64
CA GLN A 121 4.99 13.34 20.08
C GLN A 121 6.24 13.71 20.90
N ALA A 122 6.18 13.60 22.23
CA ALA A 122 7.34 13.81 23.10
C ALA A 122 8.44 12.80 22.79
N ILE A 123 8.13 11.50 22.74
CA ILE A 123 9.08 10.45 22.37
C ILE A 123 9.66 10.70 20.97
N CYS A 124 8.80 11.05 20.01
CA CYS A 124 9.21 11.40 18.66
C CYS A 124 10.25 12.54 18.66
N ASN A 125 9.98 13.64 19.35
CA ASN A 125 10.92 14.77 19.44
C ASN A 125 12.20 14.43 20.22
N ILE A 126 12.14 13.54 21.21
CA ILE A 126 13.33 13.08 21.96
C ILE A 126 14.32 12.36 21.04
N ILE A 127 13.84 11.60 20.05
CA ILE A 127 14.74 10.79 19.19
C ILE A 127 14.98 11.40 17.81
N THR A 128 14.17 12.37 17.37
CA THR A 128 14.26 12.96 16.02
C THR A 128 15.67 13.46 15.71
N ASN A 129 16.22 13.03 14.57
CA ASN A 129 17.57 13.32 14.08
C ASN A 129 18.72 12.87 15.00
N ASN A 130 18.46 12.09 16.05
CA ASN A 130 19.48 11.50 16.91
C ASN A 130 19.73 10.04 16.54
N GLN A 131 20.57 9.79 15.54
CA GLN A 131 20.78 8.45 14.98
C GLN A 131 21.22 7.41 16.02
N ILE A 132 22.07 7.80 16.98
CA ILE A 132 22.54 6.91 18.06
C ILE A 132 21.36 6.49 18.95
N ALA A 133 20.52 7.46 19.35
CA ALA A 133 19.35 7.18 20.16
C ALA A 133 18.34 6.32 19.39
N ILE A 134 18.07 6.63 18.13
CA ILE A 134 17.15 5.86 17.29
C ILE A 134 17.65 4.42 17.14
N ASP A 135 18.92 4.19 16.79
CA ASP A 135 19.49 2.84 16.64
C ASP A 135 19.33 2.01 17.91
N PHE A 136 19.61 2.61 19.07
CA PHE A 136 19.48 1.93 20.35
C PHE A 136 18.02 1.63 20.70
N ILE A 137 17.14 2.63 20.62
CA ILE A 137 15.75 2.53 21.07
C ILE A 137 14.94 1.66 20.11
N TRP A 138 15.08 1.87 18.80
CA TRP A 138 14.38 1.08 17.77
C TRP A 138 14.70 -0.41 17.89
N LYS A 139 15.96 -0.76 18.08
CA LYS A 139 16.37 -2.15 18.31
C LYS A 139 15.70 -2.75 19.54
N ILE A 140 15.55 -1.98 20.62
CA ILE A 140 14.85 -2.46 21.82
C ILE A 140 13.35 -2.62 21.55
N TRP A 141 12.70 -1.64 20.91
CA TRP A 141 11.27 -1.75 20.58
C TRP A 141 10.99 -2.96 19.69
N MET A 142 11.84 -3.26 18.70
CA MET A 142 11.63 -4.41 17.82
C MET A 142 11.93 -5.77 18.48
N SER A 143 12.59 -5.79 19.66
CA SER A 143 13.00 -7.04 20.33
C SER A 143 12.36 -7.28 21.70
N ASN A 144 11.65 -6.30 22.26
CA ASN A 144 11.05 -6.38 23.59
C ASN A 144 9.55 -6.14 23.53
N GLU A 145 8.75 -7.19 23.71
CA GLU A 145 7.29 -7.16 23.60
C GLU A 145 6.66 -6.12 24.54
N ARG A 146 7.15 -6.02 25.79
CA ARG A 146 6.64 -5.04 26.76
C ARG A 146 6.81 -3.59 26.29
N ARG A 147 7.91 -3.27 25.60
CA ARG A 147 8.21 -1.90 25.17
C ARG A 147 7.75 -1.59 23.75
N GLY A 148 7.73 -2.59 22.87
CA GLY A 148 7.46 -2.41 21.45
C GLY A 148 5.99 -2.52 21.07
N SER A 149 5.23 -3.41 21.72
CA SER A 149 3.82 -3.67 21.36
C SER A 149 2.91 -2.46 21.55
N ILE A 150 3.35 -1.47 22.33
CA ILE A 150 2.60 -0.22 22.49
C ILE A 150 2.36 0.51 21.17
N TRP A 151 3.30 0.42 20.21
CA TRP A 151 3.20 1.16 18.95
C TRP A 151 2.15 0.58 18.02
N SER A 152 2.02 -0.74 17.93
CA SER A 152 0.92 -1.37 17.19
C SER A 152 -0.43 -1.07 17.86
N LEU A 153 -0.49 -1.13 19.20
CA LEU A 153 -1.72 -0.80 19.94
C LEU A 153 -2.15 0.66 19.74
N ILE A 154 -1.21 1.61 19.71
CA ILE A 154 -1.47 3.03 19.43
C ILE A 154 -2.01 3.21 18.00
N LEU A 155 -1.45 2.50 17.02
CA LEU A 155 -1.91 2.50 15.63
C LEU A 155 -3.31 1.90 15.47
N SER A 156 -3.70 0.95 16.32
CA SER A 156 -5.05 0.37 16.34
C SER A 156 -6.12 1.24 17.00
N LYS A 157 -5.78 2.47 17.46
CA LYS A 157 -6.78 3.43 17.96
C LYS A 157 -7.59 4.02 16.80
N SER A 158 -8.77 4.57 17.09
CA SER A 158 -9.62 5.24 16.11
C SER A 158 -9.30 6.73 15.90
N ASN A 159 -8.47 7.33 16.78
CA ASN A 159 -8.17 8.76 16.73
C ASN A 159 -7.04 9.06 15.73
N GLU A 160 -7.38 9.79 14.66
CA GLU A 160 -6.45 10.07 13.56
C GLU A 160 -5.19 10.83 13.99
N ASN A 161 -5.28 11.73 14.97
CA ASN A 161 -4.14 12.51 15.44
C ASN A 161 -3.12 11.68 16.23
N ILE A 162 -3.60 10.66 16.94
CA ILE A 162 -2.74 9.70 17.66
C ILE A 162 -2.01 8.82 16.65
N ILE A 163 -2.75 8.25 15.69
CA ILE A 163 -2.21 7.44 14.60
C ILE A 163 -1.15 8.24 13.84
N MET A 164 -1.46 9.48 13.44
CA MET A 164 -0.52 10.38 12.76
C MET A 164 0.79 10.53 13.53
N SER A 165 0.70 10.72 14.85
CA SER A 165 1.88 10.90 15.71
C SER A 165 2.74 9.63 15.75
N ALA A 166 2.12 8.44 15.75
CA ALA A 166 2.81 7.16 15.68
C ALA A 166 3.43 6.89 14.30
N LEU A 167 2.71 7.21 13.21
CA LEU A 167 3.24 7.09 11.84
C LEU A 167 4.48 7.98 11.66
N VAL A 168 4.44 9.23 12.13
CA VAL A 168 5.60 10.15 12.08
C VAL A 168 6.77 9.60 12.90
N LEU A 169 6.51 9.02 14.09
CA LEU A 169 7.55 8.37 14.89
C LEU A 169 8.22 7.23 14.12
N ILE A 170 7.43 6.36 13.48
CA ILE A 170 7.94 5.22 12.70
C ILE A 170 8.77 5.70 11.51
N ILE A 171 8.29 6.70 10.77
CA ILE A 171 9.04 7.31 9.66
C ILE A 171 10.38 7.85 10.15
N ASN A 172 10.39 8.60 11.27
CA ASN A 172 11.62 9.12 11.84
C ASN A 172 12.62 8.03 12.24
N CYS A 173 12.12 6.85 12.63
CA CYS A 173 12.97 5.70 12.91
C CYS A 173 13.57 5.11 11.63
N ILE A 174 12.77 4.81 10.61
CA ILE A 174 13.18 3.97 9.47
C ILE A 174 13.79 4.74 8.30
N ARG A 175 13.51 6.04 8.16
CA ARG A 175 13.87 6.83 6.98
C ARG A 175 15.36 6.76 6.64
N GLY A 176 15.66 6.35 5.42
CA GLY A 176 17.01 6.24 4.86
C GLY A 176 17.87 5.16 5.52
N ASN A 177 17.28 4.18 6.22
CA ASN A 177 18.04 3.19 6.98
C ASN A 177 17.54 1.75 6.78
N GLU A 178 18.26 1.00 5.93
CA GLU A 178 17.96 -0.40 5.59
C GLU A 178 17.89 -1.30 6.83
N ILE A 179 18.80 -1.15 7.80
CA ILE A 179 18.85 -2.01 8.99
C ILE A 179 17.56 -1.85 9.81
N ARG A 180 17.09 -0.61 9.98
CA ARG A 180 15.87 -0.32 10.76
C ARG A 180 14.62 -0.76 10.02
N CYS A 181 14.56 -0.60 8.70
CA CYS A 181 13.54 -1.18 7.83
C CYS A 181 13.50 -2.71 7.97
N GLY A 182 14.66 -3.37 7.90
CA GLY A 182 14.76 -4.81 8.07
C GLY A 182 14.27 -5.29 9.44
N LEU A 183 14.59 -4.57 10.52
CA LEU A 183 14.05 -4.88 11.86
C LEU A 183 12.52 -4.75 11.92
N LEU A 184 11.94 -3.75 11.23
CA LEU A 184 10.48 -3.58 11.14
C LEU A 184 9.82 -4.76 10.42
N VAL A 185 10.42 -5.23 9.32
CA VAL A 185 9.83 -6.29 8.48
C VAL A 185 10.00 -7.68 9.11
N THR A 186 11.12 -7.92 9.79
CA THR A 186 11.49 -9.28 10.26
C THR A 186 11.05 -9.60 11.68
N SER A 187 10.90 -8.60 12.55
CA SER A 187 10.51 -8.83 13.95
C SER A 187 9.02 -9.09 14.14
N LYS A 188 8.63 -9.86 15.17
CA LYS A 188 7.22 -10.10 15.53
C LYS A 188 6.48 -8.76 15.76
N ILE A 189 7.07 -7.89 16.58
CA ILE A 189 6.51 -6.58 16.93
C ILE A 189 6.38 -5.71 15.68
N GLY A 190 7.39 -5.74 14.81
CA GLY A 190 7.36 -4.99 13.57
C GLY A 190 6.26 -5.46 12.62
N LYS A 191 6.00 -6.77 12.53
CA LYS A 191 4.84 -7.32 11.80
C LYS A 191 3.51 -6.84 12.38
N ASP A 192 3.38 -6.79 13.71
CA ASP A 192 2.17 -6.25 14.37
C ASP A 192 1.96 -4.76 14.03
N ILE A 193 3.04 -3.98 13.97
CA ILE A 193 3.01 -2.56 13.55
C ILE A 193 2.59 -2.45 12.09
N ILE A 194 3.20 -3.23 11.21
CA ILE A 194 2.89 -3.25 9.77
C ILE A 194 1.41 -3.59 9.53
N ALA A 195 0.88 -4.61 10.20
CA ALA A 195 -0.52 -4.99 10.12
C ALA A 195 -1.45 -3.87 10.61
N ALA A 196 -1.09 -3.18 11.69
CA ALA A 196 -1.87 -2.04 12.19
C ALA A 196 -1.86 -0.85 11.21
N ILE A 197 -0.74 -0.57 10.53
CA ILE A 197 -0.68 0.48 9.50
C ILE A 197 -1.54 0.08 8.29
N LEU A 198 -1.49 -1.17 7.84
CA LEU A 198 -2.36 -1.62 6.74
C LEU A 198 -3.84 -1.54 7.09
N GLY A 199 -4.23 -1.92 8.31
CA GLY A 199 -5.61 -1.77 8.77
C GLY A 199 -6.07 -0.31 8.78
N ASP A 200 -5.18 0.65 9.09
CA ASP A 200 -5.51 2.08 8.97
C ASP A 200 -5.63 2.53 7.50
N ILE A 201 -4.76 2.05 6.61
CA ILE A 201 -4.84 2.33 5.16
C ILE A 201 -6.14 1.77 4.57
N GLU A 202 -6.52 0.55 4.95
CA GLU A 202 -7.77 -0.09 4.53
C GLU A 202 -8.98 0.73 4.97
N ARG A 203 -9.01 1.16 6.24
CA ARG A 203 -10.05 2.06 6.78
C ARG A 203 -10.16 3.36 5.99
N LEU A 204 -9.04 3.85 5.45
CA LEU A 204 -8.94 5.10 4.70
C LEU A 204 -9.11 4.93 3.17
N HIS A 205 -9.50 3.75 2.67
CA HIS A 205 -9.56 3.46 1.22
C HIS A 205 -10.43 4.43 0.38
N GLY A 206 -11.34 5.20 1.02
CA GLY A 206 -12.14 6.26 0.38
C GLY A 206 -11.72 7.70 0.73
N SER A 207 -10.56 7.91 1.35
CA SER A 207 -10.07 9.20 1.84
C SER A 207 -8.57 9.33 1.59
N GLU A 208 -8.15 9.14 0.33
CA GLU A 208 -6.75 9.18 -0.10
C GLU A 208 -6.06 10.54 0.15
N GLU A 209 -6.85 11.63 0.30
CA GLU A 209 -6.35 12.95 0.72
C GLU A 209 -5.97 13.02 2.21
N SER A 210 -6.20 11.94 2.97
CA SER A 210 -5.83 11.87 4.39
C SER A 210 -4.32 11.87 4.56
N LYS A 211 -3.84 12.75 5.44
CA LYS A 211 -2.42 12.76 5.85
C LYS A 211 -1.96 11.41 6.40
N ASN A 212 -2.83 10.65 7.07
CA ASN A 212 -2.46 9.33 7.58
C ASN A 212 -2.23 8.33 6.45
N PHE A 213 -3.03 8.43 5.37
CA PHE A 213 -2.83 7.63 4.17
C PHE A 213 -1.49 7.97 3.51
N GLU A 214 -1.16 9.26 3.35
CA GLU A 214 0.13 9.70 2.82
C GLU A 214 1.33 9.22 3.67
N LEU A 215 1.21 9.28 5.00
CA LEU A 215 2.25 8.81 5.92
C LEU A 215 2.39 7.27 5.88
N GLY A 216 1.28 6.54 5.82
CA GLY A 216 1.27 5.09 5.63
C GLY A 216 1.95 4.69 4.31
N TYR A 217 1.56 5.34 3.21
CA TYR A 217 2.22 5.19 1.90
C TYR A 217 3.73 5.47 2.00
N THR A 218 4.13 6.54 2.71
CA THR A 218 5.54 6.89 2.89
C THR A 218 6.33 5.78 3.59
N ILE A 219 5.75 5.16 4.63
CA ILE A 219 6.38 4.02 5.33
C ILE A 219 6.58 2.84 4.37
N PHE A 220 5.53 2.40 3.68
CA PHE A 220 5.64 1.27 2.75
C PHE A 220 6.53 1.58 1.56
N SER A 221 6.51 2.82 1.05
CA SER A 221 7.41 3.26 -0.01
C SER A 221 8.87 3.14 0.45
N GLU A 222 9.20 3.55 1.68
CA GLU A 222 10.54 3.39 2.24
C GLU A 222 10.95 1.91 2.34
N LEU A 223 10.07 1.05 2.86
CA LEU A 223 10.33 -0.39 2.96
C LEU A 223 10.53 -1.04 1.59
N ILE A 224 9.70 -0.69 0.61
CA ILE A 224 9.82 -1.18 -0.76
C ILE A 224 11.12 -0.69 -1.40
N SER A 225 11.56 0.55 -1.15
CA SER A 225 12.84 1.07 -1.66
C SER A 225 14.05 0.20 -1.27
N PHE A 226 13.97 -0.50 -0.13
CA PHE A 226 15.00 -1.43 0.34
C PHE A 226 14.74 -2.90 -0.04
N GLY A 227 13.80 -3.16 -0.96
CA GLY A 227 13.55 -4.50 -1.52
C GLY A 227 12.64 -5.40 -0.66
N TYR A 228 12.02 -4.89 0.42
CA TYR A 228 11.25 -5.74 1.34
C TYR A 228 9.84 -6.12 0.87
N PHE A 229 9.48 -5.89 -0.39
CA PHE A 229 8.11 -6.15 -0.87
C PHE A 229 7.72 -7.63 -0.73
N LYS A 230 8.63 -8.55 -1.09
CA LYS A 230 8.38 -10.00 -1.01
C LYS A 230 8.11 -10.43 0.43
N GLU A 231 8.94 -9.97 1.36
CA GLU A 231 8.80 -10.28 2.79
C GLU A 231 7.51 -9.70 3.35
N LEU A 232 7.15 -8.46 2.99
CA LEU A 232 5.88 -7.85 3.38
C LEU A 232 4.71 -8.69 2.88
N TYR A 233 4.64 -8.97 1.59
CA TYR A 233 3.54 -9.72 0.97
C TYR A 233 3.35 -11.12 1.56
N THR A 234 4.45 -11.79 1.91
CA THR A 234 4.43 -13.17 2.43
C THR A 234 4.01 -13.24 3.90
N ASN A 235 4.25 -12.19 4.70
CA ASN A 235 4.16 -12.26 6.16
C ASN A 235 2.94 -11.55 6.77
N ILE A 236 2.09 -10.90 5.97
CA ILE A 236 1.15 -9.88 6.50
C ILE A 236 -0.20 -10.42 6.96
N ASP A 237 -0.50 -11.70 6.71
CA ASP A 237 -1.75 -12.33 7.16
C ASP A 237 -1.57 -13.80 7.55
N ASP A 238 -2.50 -14.29 8.36
CA ASP A 238 -2.64 -15.71 8.66
C ASP A 238 -3.45 -16.40 7.54
N PHE A 239 -2.78 -17.26 6.76
CA PHE A 239 -3.36 -18.10 5.71
C PHE A 239 -4.34 -19.18 6.24
N SER A 240 -4.67 -19.16 7.54
CA SER A 240 -5.69 -20.04 8.11
C SER A 240 -7.09 -19.83 7.51
N LYS A 241 -7.34 -18.66 6.92
CA LYS A 241 -8.50 -18.41 6.06
C LYS A 241 -8.14 -18.89 4.65
N ASN A 242 -8.92 -19.80 4.08
CA ASN A 242 -8.75 -20.36 2.72
C ASN A 242 -8.97 -19.30 1.61
N ILE A 243 -8.19 -18.23 1.63
CA ILE A 243 -8.23 -17.03 0.79
C ILE A 243 -6.88 -16.97 0.08
N LEU A 244 -6.89 -16.89 -1.25
CA LEU A 244 -5.66 -16.85 -2.03
C LEU A 244 -4.90 -15.53 -1.85
N ILE A 245 -5.64 -14.42 -1.83
CA ILE A 245 -5.11 -13.07 -1.68
C ILE A 245 -6.00 -12.25 -0.74
N SER A 246 -5.40 -11.67 0.30
CA SER A 246 -6.08 -10.84 1.29
C SER A 246 -6.26 -9.38 0.84
N ASP A 247 -7.04 -8.61 1.60
CA ASP A 247 -7.16 -7.16 1.40
C ASP A 247 -5.82 -6.47 1.61
N HIS A 248 -5.10 -6.83 2.67
CA HIS A 248 -3.75 -6.33 2.95
C HIS A 248 -2.76 -6.59 1.81
N GLN A 249 -2.78 -7.79 1.22
CA GLN A 249 -1.94 -8.11 0.05
C GLN A 249 -2.36 -7.31 -1.18
N THR A 250 -3.66 -7.08 -1.36
CA THR A 250 -4.18 -6.22 -2.43
C THR A 250 -3.74 -4.76 -2.24
N ILE A 251 -3.76 -4.25 -1.00
CA ILE A 251 -3.22 -2.92 -0.66
C ILE A 251 -1.73 -2.84 -0.97
N LEU A 252 -0.93 -3.85 -0.59
CA LEU A 252 0.49 -3.89 -0.94
C LEU A 252 0.72 -3.85 -2.45
N LEU A 253 -0.06 -4.59 -3.24
CA LEU A 253 0.04 -4.52 -4.71
C LEU A 253 -0.30 -3.13 -5.24
N LYS A 254 -1.33 -2.45 -4.70
CA LYS A 254 -1.68 -1.07 -5.07
C LYS A 254 -0.55 -0.09 -4.74
N LEU A 255 0.08 -0.24 -3.58
CA LEU A 255 1.22 0.59 -3.16
C LEU A 255 2.45 0.37 -4.07
N LEU A 256 2.73 -0.89 -4.43
CA LEU A 256 3.81 -1.23 -5.33
C LEU A 256 3.56 -0.71 -6.75
N ASP A 257 2.35 -0.91 -7.29
CA ASP A 257 1.94 -0.43 -8.61
C ASP A 257 2.10 1.08 -8.70
N SER A 258 1.59 1.82 -7.71
CA SER A 258 1.77 3.28 -7.60
C SER A 258 3.24 3.70 -7.62
N LYS A 259 4.11 2.99 -6.88
CA LYS A 259 5.55 3.29 -6.82
C LYS A 259 6.27 2.97 -8.13
N ILE A 260 5.93 1.86 -8.79
CA ILE A 260 6.44 1.51 -10.12
C ILE A 260 5.96 2.54 -11.14
N HIS A 261 4.70 2.99 -11.07
CA HIS A 261 4.13 4.00 -11.97
C HIS A 261 4.90 5.33 -11.94
N ALA A 262 5.49 5.69 -10.80
CA ALA A 262 6.36 6.86 -10.68
C ALA A 262 7.65 6.77 -11.53
N HIS A 263 8.04 5.56 -11.97
CA HIS A 263 9.22 5.31 -12.81
C HIS A 263 8.79 5.13 -14.27
N LYS A 264 9.00 6.18 -15.08
CA LYS A 264 8.55 6.21 -16.49
C LYS A 264 9.63 5.85 -17.51
N GLU A 265 10.89 6.12 -17.19
CA GLU A 265 12.00 6.07 -18.17
C GLU A 265 13.13 5.14 -17.75
N SER A 266 13.14 4.66 -16.51
CA SER A 266 14.19 3.80 -15.98
C SER A 266 13.61 2.64 -15.19
N PHE A 267 14.27 1.49 -15.27
CA PHE A 267 13.90 0.35 -14.45
C PHE A 267 14.08 0.67 -12.95
N PRO A 268 13.10 0.38 -12.07
CA PRO A 268 13.20 0.76 -10.66
C PRO A 268 14.25 -0.06 -9.93
N GLU A 269 15.22 0.59 -9.28
CA GLU A 269 16.33 -0.09 -8.59
C GLU A 269 15.88 -1.03 -7.47
N PHE A 270 14.71 -0.76 -6.87
CA PHE A 270 14.14 -1.58 -5.79
C PHE A 270 13.47 -2.87 -6.29
N ILE A 271 13.29 -3.06 -7.60
CA ILE A 271 12.85 -4.32 -8.18
C ILE A 271 14.09 -5.13 -8.54
N GLY A 272 14.66 -5.82 -7.55
CA GLY A 272 15.73 -6.78 -7.80
C GLY A 272 15.22 -8.03 -8.52
N HIS A 273 16.15 -8.93 -8.85
CA HIS A 273 15.82 -10.19 -9.52
C HIS A 273 14.85 -11.06 -8.68
N LYS A 274 15.02 -11.09 -7.35
CA LYS A 274 14.19 -11.89 -6.44
C LYS A 274 12.78 -11.34 -6.32
N GLU A 275 12.63 -10.02 -6.34
CA GLU A 275 11.35 -9.32 -6.30
C GLU A 275 10.60 -9.55 -7.61
N LEU A 276 11.30 -9.45 -8.74
CA LEU A 276 10.73 -9.73 -10.06
C LEU A 276 10.28 -11.20 -10.21
N GLU A 277 11.13 -12.15 -9.82
CA GLU A 277 10.79 -13.58 -9.81
C GLU A 277 9.54 -13.83 -8.96
N PHE A 278 9.50 -13.24 -7.76
CA PHE A 278 8.35 -13.32 -6.88
C PHE A 278 7.07 -12.76 -7.50
N LEU A 279 7.11 -11.59 -8.14
CA LEU A 279 5.93 -11.00 -8.81
C LEU A 279 5.42 -11.90 -9.94
N ILE A 280 6.32 -12.52 -10.69
CA ILE A 280 5.97 -13.44 -11.78
C ILE A 280 5.38 -14.75 -11.24
N ASP A 281 5.90 -15.26 -10.13
CA ASP A 281 5.33 -16.41 -9.44
C ASP A 281 3.93 -16.11 -8.90
N GLN A 282 3.74 -14.94 -8.26
CA GLN A 282 2.41 -14.49 -7.81
C GLN A 282 1.44 -14.32 -8.98
N PHE A 283 1.90 -13.75 -10.09
CA PHE A 283 1.11 -13.68 -11.31
C PHE A 283 0.67 -15.07 -11.78
N GLN A 284 1.58 -16.04 -11.82
CA GLN A 284 1.24 -17.39 -12.26
C GLN A 284 0.15 -18.02 -11.38
N VAL A 285 0.29 -17.90 -10.06
CA VAL A 285 -0.66 -18.45 -9.09
C VAL A 285 -2.03 -17.79 -9.22
N ILE A 286 -2.07 -16.46 -9.21
CA ILE A 286 -3.32 -15.69 -9.25
C ILE A 286 -3.99 -15.79 -10.63
N ALA A 287 -3.23 -15.88 -11.72
CA ALA A 287 -3.78 -16.08 -13.07
C ALA A 287 -4.47 -17.45 -13.21
N LYS A 288 -3.89 -18.52 -12.65
CA LYS A 288 -4.52 -19.85 -12.62
C LYS A 288 -5.84 -19.81 -11.85
N GLU A 289 -5.87 -19.17 -10.69
CA GLU A 289 -7.10 -19.01 -9.91
C GLU A 289 -8.13 -18.15 -10.64
N THR A 290 -7.69 -17.10 -11.33
CA THR A 290 -8.56 -16.25 -12.15
C THR A 290 -9.29 -17.07 -13.21
N ILE A 291 -8.60 -18.01 -13.87
CA ILE A 291 -9.23 -18.94 -14.84
C ILE A 291 -10.29 -19.82 -14.16
N VAL A 292 -9.98 -20.39 -12.98
CA VAL A 292 -10.92 -21.21 -12.21
C VAL A 292 -12.18 -20.41 -11.84
N ILE A 293 -12.01 -19.20 -11.33
CA ILE A 293 -13.13 -18.30 -10.97
C ILE A 293 -13.98 -17.97 -12.20
N ILE A 294 -13.34 -17.59 -13.31
CA ILE A 294 -14.03 -17.27 -14.57
C ILE A 294 -14.86 -18.46 -15.05
N LEU A 295 -14.34 -19.68 -14.99
CA LEU A 295 -15.04 -20.89 -15.38
C LEU A 295 -16.21 -21.21 -14.44
N ALA A 296 -16.02 -21.06 -13.12
CA ALA A 296 -17.08 -21.22 -12.14
C ALA A 296 -18.24 -20.25 -12.41
N VAL A 297 -17.95 -18.96 -12.61
CA VAL A 297 -18.95 -17.92 -12.94
C VAL A 297 -19.72 -18.21 -14.24
N LYS A 298 -19.09 -18.89 -15.21
CA LYS A 298 -19.79 -19.34 -16.43
C LYS A 298 -20.70 -20.54 -16.22
N GLY A 299 -20.27 -21.50 -15.40
CA GLY A 299 -20.98 -22.76 -15.16
C GLY A 299 -22.13 -22.64 -14.15
N SER A 300 -22.06 -21.67 -13.24
CA SER A 300 -23.03 -21.51 -12.15
C SER A 300 -24.34 -20.87 -12.59
N ASN A 301 -25.45 -21.39 -12.05
CA ASN A 301 -26.76 -20.74 -12.14
C ASN A 301 -26.78 -19.40 -11.37
N PRO A 302 -27.69 -18.46 -11.67
CA PRO A 302 -27.76 -17.15 -11.00
C PRO A 302 -27.80 -17.22 -9.46
N GLU A 303 -28.38 -18.27 -8.88
CA GLU A 303 -28.47 -18.50 -7.43
C GLU A 303 -27.18 -19.08 -6.80
N GLU A 304 -26.32 -19.73 -7.60
CA GLU A 304 -25.01 -20.22 -7.14
C GLU A 304 -23.92 -19.14 -7.26
N LYS A 305 -24.11 -18.17 -8.16
CA LYS A 305 -23.22 -16.99 -8.29
C LYS A 305 -23.17 -16.14 -7.02
N SER A 306 -24.24 -16.14 -6.21
CA SER A 306 -24.26 -15.47 -4.91
C SER A 306 -23.54 -16.22 -3.79
N ASN A 307 -23.18 -17.50 -3.98
CA ASN A 307 -22.42 -18.30 -3.01
C ASN A 307 -20.91 -18.22 -3.21
N LEU A 308 -20.44 -17.67 -4.33
CA LEU A 308 -19.04 -17.24 -4.45
C LEU A 308 -18.86 -16.09 -3.46
N GLU A 309 -17.88 -16.22 -2.55
CA GLU A 309 -17.49 -15.12 -1.69
C GLU A 309 -17.01 -13.96 -2.57
N VAL A 310 -17.90 -13.00 -2.75
CA VAL A 310 -17.74 -11.73 -3.46
C VAL A 310 -16.36 -11.11 -3.23
N GLU A 311 -15.89 -11.14 -1.97
CA GLU A 311 -14.61 -10.60 -1.55
C GLU A 311 -13.42 -11.38 -2.14
N LYS A 312 -13.45 -12.72 -2.09
CA LYS A 312 -12.42 -13.59 -2.69
C LYS A 312 -12.28 -13.34 -4.19
N VAL A 313 -13.40 -13.21 -4.89
CA VAL A 313 -13.39 -12.92 -6.34
C VAL A 313 -12.79 -11.55 -6.61
N THR A 314 -13.15 -10.54 -5.82
CA THR A 314 -12.68 -9.16 -5.98
C THR A 314 -11.17 -9.03 -5.78
N ASN A 315 -10.61 -9.68 -4.76
CA ASN A 315 -9.18 -9.60 -4.49
C ASN A 315 -8.33 -10.35 -5.52
N VAL A 316 -8.73 -11.56 -5.94
CA VAL A 316 -8.02 -12.31 -7.00
C VAL A 316 -8.00 -11.51 -8.30
N TYR A 317 -9.17 -10.95 -8.65
CA TYR A 317 -9.32 -10.11 -9.82
C TYR A 317 -8.48 -8.82 -9.77
N THR A 318 -8.51 -8.10 -8.65
CA THR A 318 -7.69 -6.90 -8.45
C THR A 318 -6.20 -7.25 -8.51
N GLY A 319 -5.81 -8.37 -7.90
CA GLY A 319 -4.45 -8.87 -7.90
C GLY A 319 -3.93 -9.17 -9.30
N VAL A 320 -4.67 -9.91 -10.13
CA VAL A 320 -4.22 -10.26 -11.49
C VAL A 320 -4.08 -9.02 -12.38
N ILE A 321 -4.97 -8.03 -12.24
CA ILE A 321 -4.87 -6.77 -13.00
C ILE A 321 -3.62 -6.01 -12.59
N LEU A 322 -3.41 -5.76 -11.30
CA LEU A 322 -2.26 -5.02 -10.81
C LEU A 322 -0.95 -5.71 -11.21
N LEU A 323 -0.88 -7.03 -11.11
CA LEU A 323 0.28 -7.80 -11.53
C LEU A 323 0.54 -7.67 -13.03
N LEU A 324 -0.49 -7.80 -13.87
CA LEU A 324 -0.33 -7.60 -15.31
C LEU A 324 0.08 -6.17 -15.65
N GLN A 325 -0.47 -5.15 -14.98
CA GLN A 325 -0.12 -3.74 -15.18
C GLN A 325 1.35 -3.49 -14.86
N MET A 326 1.80 -3.93 -13.68
CA MET A 326 3.19 -3.80 -13.24
C MET A 326 4.13 -4.57 -14.19
N LEU A 327 3.81 -5.81 -14.55
CA LEU A 327 4.63 -6.61 -15.45
C LEU A 327 4.71 -5.99 -16.85
N ASN A 328 3.59 -5.52 -17.40
CA ASN A 328 3.55 -4.83 -18.69
C ASN A 328 4.38 -3.55 -18.66
N GLN A 329 4.32 -2.78 -17.56
CA GLN A 329 5.12 -1.57 -17.40
C GLN A 329 6.61 -1.91 -17.31
N LEU A 330 7.00 -2.79 -16.38
CA LEU A 330 8.39 -3.19 -16.17
C LEU A 330 9.03 -3.76 -17.44
N PHE A 331 8.28 -4.52 -18.24
CA PHE A 331 8.77 -5.14 -19.47
C PHE A 331 9.21 -4.11 -20.52
N VAL A 332 8.60 -2.92 -20.55
CA VAL A 332 8.85 -1.91 -21.59
C VAL A 332 9.77 -0.78 -21.15
N LEU A 333 10.23 -0.76 -19.89
CA LEU A 333 11.06 0.34 -19.35
C LEU A 333 12.51 0.32 -19.87
N ASP A 334 13.14 -0.86 -19.95
CA ASP A 334 14.56 -0.98 -20.30
C ASP A 334 14.87 -2.28 -21.06
N GLU A 335 15.63 -2.17 -22.14
CA GLU A 335 16.00 -3.31 -23.01
C GLU A 335 16.88 -4.35 -22.29
N ASN A 336 17.71 -3.93 -21.32
CA ASN A 336 18.60 -4.86 -20.62
C ASN A 336 17.81 -5.79 -19.69
N HIS A 337 16.82 -5.25 -18.96
CA HIS A 337 15.95 -6.02 -18.07
C HIS A 337 14.90 -6.83 -18.84
N GLN A 338 14.46 -6.33 -20.01
CA GLN A 338 13.45 -6.98 -20.85
C GLN A 338 13.74 -8.46 -21.10
N ARG A 339 14.99 -8.82 -21.40
CA ARG A 339 15.37 -10.22 -21.67
C ARG A 339 15.17 -11.12 -20.45
N GLY A 340 15.54 -10.65 -19.26
CA GLY A 340 15.37 -11.38 -18.01
C GLY A 340 13.89 -11.56 -17.64
N ILE A 341 13.11 -10.48 -17.73
CA ILE A 341 11.65 -10.52 -17.49
C ILE A 341 10.99 -11.51 -18.46
N LYS A 342 11.36 -11.45 -19.75
CA LYS A 342 10.83 -12.37 -20.76
C LYS A 342 11.14 -13.82 -20.46
N GLN A 343 12.37 -14.13 -20.05
CA GLN A 343 12.75 -15.50 -19.69
C GLN A 343 11.93 -16.03 -18.52
N LEU A 344 11.72 -15.21 -17.48
CA LEU A 344 10.88 -15.58 -16.33
C LEU A 344 9.41 -15.79 -16.75
N LEU A 345 8.84 -14.87 -17.54
CA LEU A 345 7.45 -14.98 -18.03
C LEU A 345 7.24 -16.22 -18.92
N VAL A 346 8.21 -16.55 -19.77
CA VAL A 346 8.18 -17.78 -20.58
C VAL A 346 8.28 -19.00 -19.67
N GLY A 347 9.11 -18.95 -18.62
CA GLY A 347 9.27 -20.03 -17.64
C GLY A 347 7.98 -20.40 -16.91
N VAL A 348 7.10 -19.43 -16.65
CA VAL A 348 5.79 -19.67 -16.01
C VAL A 348 4.64 -19.91 -17.00
N ASP A 349 4.95 -19.98 -18.29
CA ASP A 349 3.99 -20.03 -19.40
C ASP A 349 2.93 -18.90 -19.39
N ALA A 350 3.40 -17.67 -19.16
CA ALA A 350 2.54 -16.49 -19.08
C ALA A 350 1.66 -16.31 -20.34
N LEU A 351 2.18 -16.64 -21.52
CA LEU A 351 1.47 -16.51 -22.79
C LEU A 351 0.24 -17.42 -22.86
N SER A 352 0.33 -18.67 -22.39
CA SER A 352 -0.84 -19.56 -22.30
C SER A 352 -1.86 -19.01 -21.32
N LEU A 353 -1.41 -18.59 -20.12
CA LEU A 353 -2.31 -18.08 -19.07
C LEU A 353 -3.13 -16.88 -19.54
N VAL A 354 -2.50 -15.88 -20.17
CA VAL A 354 -3.25 -14.71 -20.67
C VAL A 354 -4.13 -15.04 -21.87
N THR A 355 -3.76 -16.03 -22.68
CA THR A 355 -4.60 -16.49 -23.80
C THR A 355 -5.86 -17.19 -23.28
N ASP A 356 -5.72 -18.05 -22.26
CA ASP A 356 -6.83 -18.74 -21.62
C ASP A 356 -7.77 -17.76 -20.90
N ILE A 357 -7.22 -16.80 -20.14
CA ILE A 357 -8.00 -15.74 -19.50
C ILE A 357 -8.80 -14.97 -20.56
N LEU A 358 -8.14 -14.47 -21.61
CA LEU A 358 -8.81 -13.70 -22.66
C LEU A 358 -9.89 -14.52 -23.38
N GLY A 359 -9.57 -15.75 -23.75
CA GLY A 359 -10.52 -16.65 -24.42
C GLY A 359 -11.73 -16.95 -23.56
N HIS A 360 -11.53 -17.10 -22.24
CA HIS A 360 -12.66 -17.27 -21.36
C HIS A 360 -13.46 -15.96 -21.16
N LEU A 361 -12.83 -14.80 -21.06
CA LEU A 361 -13.56 -13.54 -20.97
C LEU A 361 -14.41 -13.26 -22.22
N GLU A 362 -13.94 -13.62 -23.41
CA GLU A 362 -14.69 -13.45 -24.66
C GLU A 362 -15.99 -14.24 -24.70
N SER A 363 -16.02 -15.43 -24.10
CA SER A 363 -17.23 -16.25 -24.07
C SER A 363 -18.18 -15.90 -22.93
N MET A 364 -17.84 -14.91 -22.09
CA MET A 364 -18.66 -14.51 -20.94
C MET A 364 -19.59 -13.35 -21.35
N LYS A 365 -20.89 -13.48 -21.06
CA LYS A 365 -21.83 -12.36 -21.15
C LYS A 365 -21.76 -11.55 -19.85
N LEU A 366 -20.93 -10.52 -19.83
CA LEU A 366 -20.82 -9.61 -18.69
C LEU A 366 -21.98 -8.60 -18.73
N PRO A 367 -22.62 -8.29 -17.59
CA PRO A 367 -23.52 -7.15 -17.53
C PRO A 367 -22.73 -5.86 -17.83
N PRO A 368 -23.34 -4.87 -18.51
CA PRO A 368 -22.69 -3.58 -18.76
C PRO A 368 -22.26 -2.94 -17.44
N ALA A 369 -21.10 -2.27 -17.43
CA ALA A 369 -20.53 -1.65 -16.25
C ALA A 369 -21.55 -0.75 -15.54
N GLN A 370 -21.99 -1.15 -14.35
CA GLN A 370 -22.76 -0.27 -13.46
C GLN A 370 -21.80 0.36 -12.47
N VAL A 371 -21.88 1.68 -12.35
CA VAL A 371 -20.98 2.54 -11.53
C VAL A 371 -21.02 2.17 -10.05
N GLU A 372 -22.09 1.51 -9.57
CA GLU A 372 -22.35 1.31 -8.15
C GLU A 372 -22.15 -0.14 -7.64
N ASN A 373 -21.82 -1.11 -8.50
CA ASN A 373 -21.63 -2.50 -8.05
C ASN A 373 -20.53 -3.24 -8.84
N PRO A 374 -19.26 -3.19 -8.40
CA PRO A 374 -18.10 -3.81 -9.07
C PRO A 374 -18.16 -5.35 -9.19
N LEU A 375 -19.13 -6.01 -8.56
CA LEU A 375 -19.20 -7.47 -8.37
C LEU A 375 -19.45 -8.30 -9.64
N ALA A 376 -19.30 -7.72 -10.82
CA ALA A 376 -19.36 -8.45 -12.09
C ALA A 376 -18.42 -7.92 -13.20
N GLY A 377 -17.53 -6.96 -12.93
CA GLY A 377 -16.77 -6.30 -14.00
C GLY A 377 -15.31 -6.76 -14.09
N PHE A 378 -14.97 -7.65 -15.05
CA PHE A 378 -13.58 -7.94 -15.43
C PHE A 378 -12.95 -6.83 -16.31
N ASN A 379 -13.26 -5.58 -15.98
CA ASN A 379 -12.84 -4.37 -16.68
C ASN A 379 -11.30 -4.25 -16.72
N PHE A 380 -10.75 -3.69 -17.78
CA PHE A 380 -9.30 -3.58 -17.98
C PHE A 380 -8.53 -4.91 -18.10
N LEU A 381 -9.02 -6.06 -17.63
CA LEU A 381 -8.29 -7.34 -17.67
C LEU A 381 -8.01 -7.79 -19.11
N LYS A 382 -8.99 -7.65 -20.03
CA LYS A 382 -8.79 -7.94 -21.46
C LYS A 382 -7.65 -7.09 -22.03
N ARG A 383 -7.65 -5.79 -21.73
CA ARG A 383 -6.62 -4.85 -22.16
C ARG A 383 -5.24 -5.31 -21.69
N GLU A 384 -5.11 -5.66 -20.41
CA GLU A 384 -3.82 -6.09 -19.85
C GLU A 384 -3.33 -7.43 -20.42
N CYS A 385 -4.23 -8.38 -20.70
CA CYS A 385 -3.88 -9.64 -21.37
C CYS A 385 -3.35 -9.38 -22.78
N VAL A 386 -4.06 -8.58 -23.59
CA VAL A 386 -3.65 -8.23 -24.97
C VAL A 386 -2.31 -7.50 -24.98
N ARG A 387 -2.09 -6.58 -24.03
CA ARG A 387 -0.80 -5.90 -23.86
C ARG A 387 0.33 -6.89 -23.64
N LEU A 388 0.17 -7.85 -22.72
CA LEU A 388 1.22 -8.81 -22.42
C LEU A 388 1.46 -9.78 -23.60
N MET A 389 0.40 -10.24 -24.26
CA MET A 389 0.48 -11.08 -25.47
C MET A 389 1.33 -10.40 -26.57
N GLY A 390 0.98 -9.16 -26.91
CA GLY A 390 1.70 -8.39 -27.92
C GLY A 390 3.15 -8.12 -27.54
N THR A 391 3.40 -7.86 -26.26
CA THR A 391 4.72 -7.54 -25.72
C THR A 391 5.64 -8.77 -25.74
N LEU A 392 5.15 -9.95 -25.38
CA LEU A 392 5.90 -11.21 -25.45
C LEU A 392 6.26 -11.61 -26.89
N CYS A 393 5.39 -11.30 -27.86
CA CYS A 393 5.60 -11.65 -29.27
C CYS A 393 6.53 -10.69 -30.02
N HIS A 394 6.82 -9.51 -29.48
CA HIS A 394 7.65 -8.51 -30.16
C HIS A 394 9.05 -9.08 -30.48
N LYS A 395 9.37 -9.12 -31.78
CA LYS A 395 10.64 -9.63 -32.35
C LYS A 395 11.03 -11.02 -31.85
N ASP A 396 10.06 -11.89 -31.59
CA ASP A 396 10.31 -13.25 -31.10
C ASP A 396 9.45 -14.28 -31.83
N ARG A 397 10.11 -14.97 -32.76
CA ARG A 397 9.46 -15.95 -33.63
C ARG A 397 8.82 -17.10 -32.86
N LEU A 398 9.45 -17.56 -31.77
CA LEU A 398 8.91 -18.67 -30.98
C LEU A 398 7.61 -18.26 -30.29
N MET A 399 7.56 -17.05 -29.72
CA MET A 399 6.33 -16.55 -29.09
C MET A 399 5.25 -16.23 -30.12
N GLN A 400 5.62 -15.69 -31.29
CA GLN A 400 4.70 -15.47 -32.41
C GLN A 400 4.09 -16.76 -32.95
N ASP A 401 4.87 -17.85 -33.02
CA ASP A 401 4.36 -19.15 -33.44
C ASP A 401 3.50 -19.79 -32.34
N LYS A 402 3.93 -19.69 -31.08
CA LYS A 402 3.18 -20.20 -29.92
C LYS A 402 1.80 -19.55 -29.77
N ILE A 403 1.71 -18.22 -29.89
CA ILE A 403 0.40 -17.53 -29.79
C ILE A 403 -0.56 -17.94 -30.92
N ARG A 404 -0.05 -18.25 -32.11
CA ARG A 404 -0.86 -18.81 -33.21
C ARG A 404 -1.41 -20.18 -32.84
N GLU A 405 -0.55 -21.07 -32.34
CA GLU A 405 -0.91 -22.44 -31.93
C GLU A 405 -1.92 -22.47 -30.78
N LEU A 406 -1.83 -21.52 -29.85
CA LEU A 406 -2.79 -21.33 -28.75
C LEU A 406 -4.13 -20.73 -29.20
N GLY A 407 -4.29 -20.36 -30.48
CA GLY A 407 -5.50 -19.69 -30.96
C GLY A 407 -5.62 -18.22 -30.50
N GLY A 408 -4.52 -17.61 -30.07
CA GLY A 408 -4.51 -16.23 -29.56
C GLY A 408 -4.74 -15.16 -30.64
N ILE A 409 -4.40 -15.43 -31.90
CA ILE A 409 -4.61 -14.45 -33.00
C ILE A 409 -6.10 -14.11 -33.19
N PRO A 410 -7.01 -15.09 -33.36
CA PRO A 410 -8.45 -14.82 -33.37
C PRO A 410 -8.95 -14.08 -32.13
N LEU A 411 -8.43 -14.41 -30.94
CA LEU A 411 -8.83 -13.75 -29.69
C LEU A 411 -8.45 -12.27 -29.67
N ILE A 412 -7.26 -11.90 -30.18
CA ILE A 412 -6.85 -10.50 -30.33
C ILE A 412 -7.76 -9.78 -31.34
N LEU A 413 -8.11 -10.44 -32.45
CA LEU A 413 -9.04 -9.86 -33.45
C LEU A 413 -10.43 -9.58 -32.88
N CYS A 414 -10.91 -10.38 -31.92
CA CYS A 414 -12.19 -10.12 -31.24
C CYS A 414 -12.21 -8.80 -30.44
N GLN A 415 -11.05 -8.22 -30.13
CA GLN A 415 -10.91 -7.01 -29.30
C GLN A 415 -11.08 -5.70 -30.08
N PHE A 416 -11.41 -5.77 -31.38
CA PHE A 416 -11.68 -4.60 -32.21
C PHE A 416 -13.13 -4.08 -32.10
N LYS A 417 -13.97 -4.76 -31.31
CA LYS A 417 -15.31 -4.30 -30.95
C LYS A 417 -15.21 -3.10 -30.00
N ILE A 418 -16.22 -2.24 -29.99
CA ILE A 418 -16.32 -1.16 -29.00
C ILE A 418 -16.57 -1.81 -27.64
N ASP A 419 -15.71 -1.50 -26.67
CA ASP A 419 -15.79 -1.98 -25.30
C ASP A 419 -15.48 -0.81 -24.35
N ASP A 420 -16.53 -0.15 -23.85
CA ASP A 420 -16.42 1.00 -22.96
C ASP A 420 -15.78 0.64 -21.61
N SER A 421 -15.77 -0.65 -21.24
CA SER A 421 -15.16 -1.15 -20.02
C SER A 421 -13.64 -1.36 -20.16
N ASN A 422 -13.12 -1.28 -21.38
CA ASN A 422 -11.69 -1.43 -21.68
C ASN A 422 -11.20 -0.30 -22.62
N PRO A 423 -11.01 0.92 -22.10
CA PRO A 423 -10.46 2.04 -22.88
C PRO A 423 -9.11 1.68 -23.52
N TYR A 424 -8.93 2.11 -24.77
CA TYR A 424 -7.76 1.87 -25.61
C TYR A 424 -7.48 0.40 -25.99
N LEU A 425 -8.41 -0.52 -25.71
CA LEU A 425 -8.22 -1.95 -26.02
C LEU A 425 -7.93 -2.20 -27.50
N ARG A 426 -8.61 -1.47 -28.40
CA ARG A 426 -8.41 -1.59 -29.85
C ARG A 426 -7.01 -1.16 -30.29
N GLU A 427 -6.47 -0.11 -29.70
CA GLU A 427 -5.12 0.39 -29.96
C GLU A 427 -4.08 -0.62 -29.49
N TYR A 428 -4.26 -1.20 -28.31
CA TYR A 428 -3.40 -2.28 -27.82
C TYR A 428 -3.52 -3.56 -28.64
N ALA A 429 -4.72 -3.91 -29.11
CA ALA A 429 -4.93 -5.03 -30.02
C ALA A 429 -4.23 -4.80 -31.37
N THR A 430 -4.25 -3.56 -31.87
CA THR A 430 -3.52 -3.17 -33.10
C THR A 430 -2.02 -3.35 -32.93
N LEU A 431 -1.46 -2.88 -31.80
CA LEU A 431 -0.04 -3.06 -31.49
C LEU A 431 0.32 -4.55 -31.31
N ALA A 432 -0.52 -5.30 -30.60
CA ALA A 432 -0.32 -6.73 -30.41
C ALA A 432 -0.32 -7.49 -31.74
N LEU A 433 -1.28 -7.22 -32.63
CA LEU A 433 -1.29 -7.82 -33.98
C LEU A 433 -0.04 -7.46 -34.76
N ARG A 434 0.40 -6.20 -34.74
CA ARG A 434 1.66 -5.81 -35.39
C ARG A 434 2.82 -6.69 -34.90
N ASN A 435 2.99 -6.81 -33.58
CA ASN A 435 4.08 -7.58 -32.99
C ASN A 435 3.97 -9.09 -33.29
N VAL A 436 2.75 -9.63 -33.33
CA VAL A 436 2.50 -11.04 -33.65
C VAL A 436 2.77 -11.34 -35.13
N MET A 437 2.53 -10.37 -36.01
CA MET A 437 2.65 -10.54 -37.47
C MET A 437 4.03 -10.15 -38.02
N GLU A 438 4.79 -9.31 -37.32
CA GLU A 438 6.05 -8.74 -37.79
C GLU A 438 7.06 -9.85 -38.15
N GLY A 439 7.41 -9.95 -39.44
CA GLY A 439 8.31 -10.98 -39.94
C GLY A 439 7.75 -12.42 -39.89
N ASN A 440 6.46 -12.61 -39.63
CA ASN A 440 5.82 -13.92 -39.53
C ASN A 440 4.78 -14.18 -40.62
N THR A 441 5.22 -14.77 -41.74
CA THR A 441 4.37 -15.07 -42.90
C THR A 441 3.25 -16.07 -42.60
N GLU A 442 3.46 -17.00 -41.69
CA GLU A 442 2.49 -18.03 -41.32
C GLU A 442 1.38 -17.44 -40.47
N ASN A 443 1.70 -16.49 -39.59
CA ASN A 443 0.69 -15.69 -38.89
C ASN A 443 -0.09 -14.79 -39.86
N GLN A 444 0.59 -14.17 -40.83
CA GLN A 444 -0.06 -13.32 -41.84
C GLN A 444 -1.03 -14.12 -42.71
N LYS A 445 -0.63 -15.32 -43.16
CA LYS A 445 -1.49 -16.23 -43.93
C LYS A 445 -2.76 -16.62 -43.18
N LEU A 446 -2.67 -16.86 -41.87
CA LEU A 446 -3.86 -17.15 -41.05
C LEU A 446 -4.91 -16.05 -41.16
N ILE A 447 -4.49 -14.77 -41.20
CA ILE A 447 -5.40 -13.64 -41.39
C ILE A 447 -5.89 -13.55 -42.84
N GLU A 448 -5.03 -13.77 -43.84
CA GLU A 448 -5.41 -13.77 -45.26
C GLU A 448 -6.48 -14.83 -45.57
N GLU A 449 -6.47 -15.95 -44.85
CA GLU A 449 -7.44 -17.03 -45.00
C GLU A 449 -8.79 -16.75 -44.31
N LEU A 450 -8.91 -15.69 -43.50
CA LEU A 450 -10.17 -15.33 -42.84
C LEU A 450 -11.21 -14.88 -43.87
N GLN A 451 -12.36 -15.55 -43.87
CA GLN A 451 -13.49 -15.24 -44.74
C GLN A 451 -14.67 -14.68 -43.93
N PRO A 452 -15.31 -13.58 -44.37
CA PRO A 452 -16.56 -13.10 -43.76
C PRO A 452 -17.63 -14.20 -43.78
N GLN A 453 -18.13 -14.60 -42.60
CA GLN A 453 -19.15 -15.65 -42.48
C GLN A 453 -20.55 -15.08 -42.26
N GLU A 454 -20.69 -14.10 -41.36
CA GLU A 454 -21.98 -13.56 -40.94
C GLU A 454 -21.81 -12.08 -40.55
N ILE A 455 -22.88 -11.30 -40.68
CA ILE A 455 -22.95 -9.94 -40.13
C ILE A 455 -23.80 -9.93 -38.88
N LEU A 456 -23.26 -9.32 -37.83
CA LEU A 456 -23.96 -9.09 -36.58
C LEU A 456 -24.81 -7.82 -36.67
N GLN A 457 -26.12 -8.01 -36.57
CA GLN A 457 -27.07 -6.92 -36.36
C GLN A 457 -27.09 -6.56 -34.87
N THR A 458 -26.58 -5.37 -34.51
CA THR A 458 -26.59 -4.90 -33.12
C THR A 458 -27.92 -4.26 -32.73
N ASP A 459 -28.20 -4.16 -31.43
CA ASP A 459 -29.45 -3.58 -30.94
C ASP A 459 -29.49 -2.07 -31.16
N GLU A 460 -28.35 -1.38 -31.09
CA GLU A 460 -28.21 0.04 -31.41
C GLU A 460 -28.57 0.32 -32.88
N LEU A 461 -28.12 -0.54 -33.80
CA LEU A 461 -28.47 -0.43 -35.22
C LEU A 461 -29.98 -0.62 -35.43
N LYS A 462 -30.61 -1.56 -34.71
CA LYS A 462 -32.07 -1.75 -34.77
C LYS A 462 -32.83 -0.54 -34.22
N GLU A 463 -32.39 0.03 -33.10
CA GLU A 463 -32.98 1.24 -32.51
C GLU A 463 -32.90 2.43 -33.45
N MET A 464 -31.82 2.54 -34.23
CA MET A 464 -31.67 3.55 -35.28
C MET A 464 -32.47 3.27 -36.56
N GLY A 465 -33.22 2.15 -36.63
CA GLY A 465 -33.96 1.72 -37.82
C GLY A 465 -33.04 1.38 -38.99
N LEU A 466 -31.86 0.82 -38.71
CA LEU A 466 -30.85 0.42 -39.69
C LEU A 466 -30.65 -1.09 -39.66
N SER A 467 -30.48 -1.71 -40.83
CA SER A 467 -30.10 -3.13 -40.96
C SER A 467 -28.86 -3.28 -41.81
N THR A 468 -28.16 -4.38 -41.61
CA THR A 468 -26.86 -4.65 -42.25
C THR A 468 -26.95 -5.85 -43.18
N GLU A 469 -26.31 -5.76 -44.36
CA GLU A 469 -26.26 -6.80 -45.39
C GLU A 469 -24.83 -7.07 -45.84
N LEU A 470 -24.50 -8.34 -46.06
CA LEU A 470 -23.20 -8.76 -46.56
C LEU A 470 -23.27 -8.83 -48.07
N MET A 471 -22.49 -7.99 -48.73
CA MET A 471 -22.40 -8.01 -50.19
C MET A 471 -21.52 -9.18 -50.64
N GLN A 472 -21.71 -9.60 -51.89
CA GLN A 472 -20.93 -10.69 -52.49
C GLN A 472 -19.42 -10.42 -52.56
N ASP A 473 -19.00 -9.15 -52.45
CA ASP A 473 -17.59 -8.73 -52.38
C ASP A 473 -17.03 -8.71 -50.94
N GLY A 474 -17.79 -9.23 -49.96
CA GLY A 474 -17.41 -9.28 -48.55
C GLY A 474 -17.60 -7.96 -47.79
N LYS A 475 -18.10 -6.89 -48.43
CA LYS A 475 -18.33 -5.60 -47.77
C LYS A 475 -19.69 -5.57 -47.06
N VAL A 476 -19.73 -4.80 -45.97
CA VAL A 476 -20.95 -4.53 -45.20
C VAL A 476 -21.68 -3.33 -45.79
N ARG A 477 -22.98 -3.49 -46.08
CA ARG A 477 -23.88 -2.41 -46.48
C ARG A 477 -24.91 -2.15 -45.38
N ILE A 478 -25.14 -0.87 -45.06
CA ILE A 478 -26.19 -0.44 -44.13
C ILE A 478 -27.40 0.03 -44.95
N LYS A 479 -28.60 -0.45 -44.63
CA LYS A 479 -29.88 -0.01 -45.22
C LYS A 479 -30.85 0.42 -44.13
N LYS A 480 -31.72 1.38 -44.42
CA LYS A 480 -32.80 1.76 -43.51
C LYS A 480 -33.89 0.66 -43.53
N ILE A 481 -34.37 0.26 -42.35
CA ILE A 481 -35.44 -0.73 -42.16
C ILE A 481 -36.77 -0.15 -42.61
#